data_AF-A0A4S1FZH2-F1
#
_entry.id   AF-A0A4S1FZH2-F1
#
_cell.length_a   1.000
_cell.length_b   1.000
_cell.length_c   1.000
_cell.angle_alpha   90.00
_cell.angle_beta   90.00
_cell.angle_gamma   90.00
#
_symmetry.space_group_name_H-M   'P 1'
#
loop_
_entity.id
_entity.type
_entity.pdbx_description
1 polymer ?
#
loop_
_entity_poly.entity_id
_entity_poly.type
_entity_poly.pdbx_seq_one_letter_code
_entity_poly.pdbx_strand_id
1 'polypeptide(L)'
;AAGPIAVDVLLPGETEPSQKGQLTFIDNTIDHSTGTITARATIGNAKFTLLPGQYVRVRLHVKEQPNTLMVPQVALGSSQLGKYLYVLGKDNTVDQKLVSLGPTDGDLISVTSG
;
A
#
# COMPACT_ATOMS: atom_id res chain seq x y z
N ALA A 1 1.67 -13.13 -15.55
CA ALA A 1 2.71 -12.08 -15.68
C ALA A 1 2.24 -10.88 -14.90
N ALA A 2 3.05 -10.32 -13.99
CA ALA A 2 2.74 -9.05 -13.36
C ALA A 2 2.71 -7.99 -14.48
N GLY A 3 1.56 -7.34 -14.68
CA GLY A 3 1.42 -6.29 -15.67
C GLY A 3 2.31 -5.08 -15.34
N PRO A 4 2.33 -4.05 -16.20
CA PRO A 4 3.03 -2.81 -15.91
C PRO A 4 2.56 -2.21 -14.57
N ILE A 5 3.49 -1.80 -13.71
CA ILE A 5 3.16 -1.17 -12.42
C ILE A 5 2.67 0.24 -12.70
N ALA A 6 1.40 0.49 -12.39
CA ALA A 6 0.78 1.80 -12.55
C ALA A 6 1.33 2.78 -11.51
N VAL A 7 1.51 4.02 -11.95
CA VAL A 7 2.05 5.11 -11.14
C VAL A 7 1.09 6.29 -11.18
N ASP A 8 0.64 6.71 -10.01
CA ASP A 8 -0.15 7.93 -9.82
C ASP A 8 0.76 9.03 -9.26
N VAL A 9 0.64 10.24 -9.78
CA VAL A 9 1.46 11.39 -9.39
C VAL A 9 0.57 12.52 -8.88
N LEU A 10 0.95 13.04 -7.73
CA LEU A 10 0.35 14.20 -7.09
C LEU A 10 1.33 15.36 -7.17
N LEU A 11 0.91 16.46 -7.80
CA LEU A 11 1.67 17.70 -7.85
C LEU A 11 1.58 18.45 -6.51
N PRO A 12 2.48 19.41 -6.25
CA PRO A 12 2.41 20.25 -5.06
C PRO A 12 1.04 20.93 -4.92
N GLY A 13 0.42 20.80 -3.75
CA GLY A 13 -0.90 21.38 -3.44
C GLY A 13 -2.09 20.49 -3.80
N GLU A 14 -1.89 19.36 -4.50
CA GLU A 14 -2.95 18.42 -4.80
C GLU A 14 -3.17 17.41 -3.66
N THR A 15 -4.44 17.09 -3.40
CA THR A 15 -4.83 16.01 -2.48
C THR A 15 -5.04 14.69 -3.20
N GLU A 16 -5.43 14.73 -4.47
CA GLU A 16 -5.68 13.58 -5.33
C GLU A 16 -4.72 13.55 -6.53
N PRO A 17 -4.37 12.37 -7.07
CA PRO A 17 -3.47 12.27 -8.21
C PRO A 17 -4.06 12.90 -9.48
N SER A 18 -3.27 13.73 -10.16
CA SER A 18 -3.66 14.38 -11.42
C SER A 18 -2.97 13.82 -12.66
N GLN A 19 -1.82 13.15 -12.50
CA GLN A 19 -1.09 12.51 -13.59
C GLN A 19 -0.97 11.01 -13.34
N LYS A 20 -0.99 10.24 -14.45
CA LYS A 20 -0.75 8.81 -14.43
C LYS A 20 0.41 8.46 -15.34
N GLY A 21 1.18 7.46 -14.92
CA GLY A 21 2.32 6.95 -15.64
C GLY A 21 2.50 5.47 -15.40
N GLN A 22 3.63 4.97 -15.85
CA GLN A 22 4.04 3.59 -15.65
C GLN A 22 5.47 3.56 -15.14
N LEU A 23 5.73 2.66 -14.20
CA LEU A 23 7.09 2.38 -13.77
C LEU A 23 7.83 1.70 -14.92
N THR A 24 8.94 2.28 -15.35
CA THR A 24 9.71 1.83 -16.52
C THR A 24 11.08 1.29 -16.15
N PHE A 25 11.60 1.62 -14.97
CA PHE A 25 12.89 1.12 -14.52
C PHE A 25 12.96 1.06 -12.99
N ILE A 26 13.57 0.00 -12.48
CA ILE A 26 14.00 -0.14 -11.09
C ILE A 26 15.48 -0.46 -11.15
N ASP A 27 16.29 0.29 -10.43
CA ASP A 27 17.72 0.04 -10.33
C ASP A 27 17.97 -1.27 -9.56
N ASN A 28 18.99 -2.02 -9.98
CA ASN A 28 19.39 -3.25 -9.30
C ASN A 28 20.37 -3.00 -8.15
N THR A 29 20.77 -1.75 -7.93
CA THR A 29 21.63 -1.32 -6.83
C THR A 29 20.84 -0.57 -5.76
N ILE A 30 21.25 -0.77 -4.51
CA ILE A 30 20.76 -0.04 -3.36
C ILE A 30 21.76 1.08 -3.08
N ASP A 31 21.28 2.30 -2.89
CA ASP A 31 22.11 3.37 -2.34
C ASP A 31 22.37 3.05 -0.86
N HIS A 32 23.61 2.66 -0.54
CA HIS A 32 24.00 2.27 0.81
C HIS A 32 23.95 3.43 1.83
N SER A 33 24.00 4.68 1.38
CA SER A 33 23.97 5.84 2.27
C SER A 33 22.56 6.14 2.79
N THR A 34 21.53 5.88 1.98
CA THR A 34 20.13 6.17 2.30
C THR A 34 19.26 4.92 2.48
N GLY A 35 19.76 3.75 2.06
CA GLY A 35 18.98 2.51 2.03
C GLY A 35 17.86 2.50 0.98
N THR A 36 17.94 3.37 -0.04
CA THR A 36 16.89 3.51 -1.05
C THR A 36 17.27 2.87 -2.39
N ILE A 37 16.25 2.44 -3.15
CA ILE A 37 16.41 1.99 -4.54
C ILE A 37 15.92 3.10 -5.46
N THR A 38 16.68 3.38 -6.51
CA THR A 38 16.27 4.34 -7.54
C THR A 38 15.26 3.70 -8.48
N ALA A 39 14.14 4.37 -8.70
CA ALA A 39 13.09 3.93 -9.62
C ALA A 39 12.75 5.07 -10.59
N ARG A 40 12.40 4.73 -11.83
CA ARG A 40 11.98 5.70 -12.85
C ARG A 40 10.61 5.33 -13.39
N ALA A 41 9.73 6.32 -13.46
CA ALA A 41 8.43 6.22 -14.12
C ALA A 41 8.38 7.15 -15.35
N THR A 42 7.68 6.71 -16.38
CA THR A 42 7.38 7.53 -17.57
C THR A 42 5.95 8.03 -17.47
N ILE A 43 5.78 9.34 -17.54
CA ILE A 43 4.49 10.04 -17.40
C ILE A 43 4.30 10.94 -18.62
N GLY A 44 3.10 10.91 -19.21
CA GLY A 44 2.76 11.83 -20.29
C GLY A 44 2.60 13.25 -19.76
N ASN A 45 3.27 14.23 -20.37
CA ASN A 45 3.26 15.63 -19.93
C ASN A 45 2.70 16.58 -21.00
N ALA A 46 1.56 16.22 -21.61
CA ALA A 46 0.99 16.98 -22.74
C ALA A 46 0.59 18.41 -22.39
N LYS A 47 0.29 18.69 -21.11
CA LYS A 47 -0.09 20.00 -20.59
C LYS A 47 1.08 20.79 -19.99
N PHE A 48 2.31 20.24 -20.05
CA PHE A 48 3.52 20.86 -19.48
C PHE A 48 3.40 21.26 -18.00
N THR A 49 2.62 20.50 -17.22
CA THR A 49 2.41 20.76 -15.79
C THR A 49 3.51 20.18 -14.91
N LEU A 50 4.24 19.17 -15.41
CA LEU A 50 5.43 18.63 -14.77
C LEU A 50 6.68 19.39 -15.25
N LEU A 51 7.40 20.01 -14.33
CA LEU A 51 8.62 20.77 -14.62
C LEU A 51 9.88 20.03 -14.15
N PRO A 52 11.01 20.15 -14.86
CA PRO A 52 12.29 19.62 -14.39
C PRO A 52 12.68 20.18 -13.01
N GLY A 53 13.17 19.33 -12.11
CA GLY A 53 13.57 19.71 -10.75
C GLY A 53 12.42 19.86 -9.76
N GLN A 54 11.18 19.64 -10.19
CA GLN A 54 10.01 19.70 -9.31
C GLN A 54 9.93 18.47 -8.40
N TYR A 55 9.68 18.70 -7.11
CA TYR A 55 9.31 17.64 -6.18
C TYR A 55 7.83 17.30 -6.33
N VAL A 56 7.52 16.00 -6.46
CA VAL A 56 6.16 15.46 -6.57
C VAL A 56 6.00 14.27 -5.64
N ARG A 57 4.77 13.94 -5.28
CA ARG A 57 4.46 12.69 -4.56
C ARG A 57 4.02 11.64 -5.57
N VAL A 58 4.51 10.42 -5.39
CA VAL A 58 4.24 9.30 -6.29
C VAL A 58 3.62 8.17 -5.49
N ARG A 59 2.52 7.60 -5.99
CA ARG A 59 1.89 6.38 -5.47
C ARG A 59 2.08 5.26 -6.49
N LEU A 60 2.67 4.15 -6.06
CA LEU A 60 2.90 2.98 -6.90
C LEU A 60 1.88 1.89 -6.58
N HIS A 61 1.20 1.39 -7.60
CA HIS A 61 0.25 0.29 -7.48
C HIS A 61 0.97 -1.05 -7.72
N VAL A 62 1.66 -1.54 -6.70
CA VAL A 62 2.54 -2.72 -6.81
C VAL A 62 1.73 -4.03 -6.86
N LYS A 63 0.65 -4.13 -6.09
CA LYS A 63 -0.19 -5.32 -6.04
C LYS A 63 -1.59 -4.96 -5.55
N GLU A 64 -2.59 -5.38 -6.31
CA GLU A 64 -3.99 -5.38 -5.86
C GLU A 64 -4.37 -6.78 -5.38
N GLN A 65 -5.04 -6.86 -4.23
CA GLN A 65 -5.54 -8.12 -3.67
C GLN A 65 -7.06 -8.00 -3.48
N PRO A 66 -7.86 -8.26 -4.52
CA PRO A 66 -9.30 -8.19 -4.40
C PRO A 66 -9.80 -9.25 -3.40
N ASN A 67 -10.90 -8.96 -2.72
CA ASN A 67 -11.53 -9.84 -1.74
C ASN A 67 -10.66 -10.15 -0.50
N THR A 68 -9.79 -9.20 -0.10
CA THR A 68 -9.02 -9.31 1.15
C THR A 68 -9.90 -8.94 2.35
N LEU A 69 -9.88 -9.74 3.41
CA LEU A 69 -10.55 -9.41 4.67
C LEU A 69 -9.78 -8.27 5.36
N MET A 70 -10.45 -7.14 5.55
CA MET A 70 -9.90 -5.95 6.21
C MET A 70 -10.62 -5.74 7.53
N VAL A 71 -9.87 -5.48 8.59
CA VAL A 71 -10.42 -5.18 9.93
C VAL A 71 -9.87 -3.87 10.44
N PRO A 72 -10.61 -3.10 11.27
CA PRO A 72 -10.07 -1.94 11.95
C PRO A 72 -8.91 -2.34 12.86
N GLN A 73 -7.81 -1.58 12.85
CA GLN A 73 -6.66 -1.87 13.70
C GLN A 73 -7.02 -1.86 15.20
N VAL A 74 -8.00 -1.04 15.59
CA VAL A 74 -8.52 -0.97 16.97
C VAL A 74 -9.16 -2.26 17.47
N ALA A 75 -9.56 -3.16 16.56
CA ALA A 75 -10.13 -4.46 16.92
C ALA A 75 -9.07 -5.52 17.26
N LEU A 76 -7.79 -5.26 16.97
CA LEU A 76 -6.71 -6.22 17.17
C LEU A 76 -6.28 -6.30 18.63
N GLY A 77 -6.38 -7.49 19.19
CA GLY A 77 -5.72 -7.86 20.44
C GLY A 77 -4.30 -8.38 20.22
N SER A 78 -3.50 -8.35 21.29
CA SER A 78 -2.15 -8.92 21.31
C SER A 78 -1.97 -9.78 22.56
N SER A 79 -1.56 -11.03 22.40
CA SER A 79 -1.22 -11.94 23.50
C SER A 79 0.19 -12.52 23.30
N GLN A 80 0.65 -13.35 24.24
CA GLN A 80 1.92 -14.07 24.10
C GLN A 80 1.92 -15.04 22.88
N LEU A 81 0.75 -15.47 22.42
CA LEU A 81 0.60 -16.36 21.26
C LEU A 81 0.54 -15.62 19.92
N GLY A 82 0.43 -14.28 19.94
CA GLY A 82 0.38 -13.45 18.74
C GLY A 82 -0.83 -12.51 18.68
N LYS A 83 -1.19 -12.12 17.46
CA LYS A 83 -2.31 -11.22 17.19
C LYS A 83 -3.62 -12.00 17.11
N TYR A 84 -4.69 -11.43 17.64
CA TYR A 84 -5.99 -12.07 17.67
C TYR A 84 -7.14 -11.09 17.49
N LEU A 85 -8.29 -11.61 17.12
CA LEU A 85 -9.57 -10.91 17.07
C LEU A 85 -10.60 -11.62 17.97
N TYR A 86 -11.54 -10.86 18.49
CA TYR A 86 -12.76 -11.42 19.08
C TYR A 86 -13.84 -11.48 18.00
N VAL A 87 -14.42 -12.66 17.81
CA VAL A 87 -15.45 -12.92 16.79
C VAL A 87 -16.72 -13.39 17.50
N LEU A 88 -17.87 -12.83 17.11
CA LEU A 88 -19.16 -13.22 17.65
C LEU A 88 -19.70 -14.45 16.92
N GLY A 89 -19.92 -15.53 17.66
CA GLY A 89 -20.54 -16.78 17.21
C GLY A 89 -22.06 -16.65 17.01
N LYS A 90 -22.67 -17.64 16.35
CA LYS A 90 -24.11 -17.67 16.06
C LYS A 90 -24.98 -17.80 17.31
N ASP A 91 -24.42 -18.36 18.38
CA ASP A 91 -25.03 -18.52 19.69
C ASP A 91 -24.81 -17.30 20.61
N ASN A 92 -24.36 -16.18 20.03
CA ASN A 92 -24.04 -14.95 20.76
C ASN A 92 -22.90 -15.11 21.77
N THR A 93 -22.01 -16.07 21.55
CA THR A 93 -20.77 -16.25 22.32
C THR A 93 -19.59 -15.58 21.62
N VAL A 94 -18.57 -15.19 22.38
CA VAL A 94 -17.38 -14.53 21.84
C VAL A 94 -16.22 -15.51 21.83
N ASP A 95 -15.68 -15.75 20.64
CA ASP A 95 -14.50 -16.59 20.43
C ASP A 95 -13.26 -15.74 20.15
N GLN A 96 -12.15 -16.12 20.76
CA GLN A 96 -10.84 -15.53 20.47
C GLN A 96 -10.19 -16.29 19.31
N LYS A 97 -9.91 -15.61 18.21
CA LYS A 97 -9.30 -16.21 17.02
C LYS A 97 -7.95 -15.60 16.73
N LEU A 98 -6.90 -16.44 16.72
CA LEU A 98 -5.55 -16.02 16.30
C LEU A 98 -5.55 -15.74 14.80
N VAL A 99 -4.93 -14.63 14.41
CA VAL A 99 -4.92 -14.18 13.02
C VAL A 99 -3.50 -13.87 12.54
N SER A 100 -3.27 -14.14 11.26
CA SER A 100 -2.09 -13.63 10.55
C SER A 100 -2.46 -12.33 9.86
N LEU A 101 -1.59 -11.34 9.99
CA LEU A 101 -1.81 -10.00 9.45
C LEU A 101 -1.03 -9.83 8.14
N GLY A 102 -1.54 -8.95 7.28
CA GLY A 102 -0.87 -8.49 6.08
C GLY A 102 -0.69 -6.96 6.08
N PRO A 103 -0.58 -6.34 4.90
CA PRO A 103 -0.46 -4.89 4.77
C PRO A 103 -1.61 -4.12 5.41
N THR A 104 -1.30 -2.90 5.84
CA THR A 104 -2.25 -1.90 6.31
C THR A 104 -2.66 -0.98 5.17
N ASP A 105 -3.91 -0.51 5.23
CA ASP A 105 -4.45 0.51 4.34
C ASP A 105 -5.27 1.50 5.18
N GLY A 106 -4.70 2.70 5.39
CA GLY A 106 -5.20 3.65 6.37
C GLY A 106 -5.34 3.02 7.76
N ASP A 107 -6.54 3.09 8.34
CA ASP A 107 -6.87 2.56 9.66
C ASP A 107 -7.24 1.06 9.65
N LEU A 108 -7.24 0.45 8.46
CA LEU A 108 -7.54 -0.95 8.27
C LEU A 108 -6.26 -1.78 8.15
N ILE A 109 -6.37 -3.06 8.49
CA ILE A 109 -5.30 -4.03 8.35
C ILE A 109 -5.85 -5.32 7.76
N SER A 110 -5.09 -5.91 6.83
CA SER A 110 -5.52 -7.15 6.18
C SER A 110 -5.29 -8.34 7.10
N VAL A 111 -6.25 -9.26 7.10
CA VAL A 111 -6.13 -10.57 7.73
C VAL A 111 -5.89 -11.60 6.63
N THR A 112 -4.72 -12.23 6.66
CA THR A 112 -4.30 -13.20 5.64
C THR A 112 -4.78 -14.62 5.97
N SER A 113 -4.91 -14.95 7.25
CA SER A 113 -5.44 -16.23 7.70
C SER A 113 -5.91 -16.17 9.15
N GLY A 114 -6.72 -17.17 9.52
CA GLY A 114 -7.30 -17.33 10.84
C GLY A 114 -8.76 -16.99 10.84
#